data_AF-R5XTY2-F1
#
_entry.id   AF-R5XTY2-F1
#
_cell.length_a   1.000
_cell.length_b   1.000
_cell.length_c   1.000
_cell.angle_alpha   90.00
_cell.angle_beta   90.00
_cell.angle_gamma   90.00
#
_symmetry.space_group_name_H-M   'P 1'
#
loop_
_entity.id
_entity.type
_entity.pdbx_description
1 polymer ?
#
loop_
_entity_poly.entity_id
_entity_poly.type
_entity_poly.pdbx_seq_one_letter_code
_entity_poly.pdbx_strand_id
1 'polypeptide(L)'
;MKKLKFLMLFCLFGSMLFAAQKTTKTVKNEYDLKFNPNKYVSKETEINGQKIKYRAYENVVYVKNPVDKDYQNMNIYIPEEYFNNSSIGNYNSNNAPIFFPNTVGGYMPGKADTVGLGRDGKVKEI
;
A
#
# COMPACT_ATOMS: atom_id res chain seq x y z
N MET A 1 73.84 -26.91 11.20
CA MET A 1 74.22 -25.55 10.75
C MET A 1 73.67 -25.32 9.35
N LYS A 2 72.89 -24.24 9.19
CA LYS A 2 72.59 -23.46 7.97
C LYS A 2 72.26 -24.22 6.67
N LYS A 3 70.97 -24.24 6.30
CA LYS A 3 70.48 -23.62 5.04
C LYS A 3 69.05 -23.10 5.26
N LEU A 4 68.99 -21.83 5.65
CA LEU A 4 67.79 -21.01 5.78
C LEU A 4 67.74 -20.09 4.55
N LYS A 5 66.52 -19.80 4.09
CA LYS A 5 66.13 -18.86 3.03
C LYS A 5 66.20 -19.44 1.62
N PHE A 6 65.04 -19.76 1.06
CA PHE A 6 64.50 -19.15 -0.17
C PHE A 6 63.26 -19.93 -0.58
N LEU A 7 62.07 -19.46 -0.20
CA LEU A 7 60.83 -19.46 -1.01
C LEU A 7 59.65 -18.98 -0.14
N MET A 8 59.79 -17.77 0.40
CA MET A 8 58.62 -16.93 0.62
C MET A 8 58.18 -16.47 -0.78
N LEU A 9 56.86 -16.38 -1.00
CA LEU A 9 56.19 -15.69 -2.13
C LEU A 9 55.46 -16.55 -3.17
N PHE A 10 54.65 -17.53 -2.76
CA PHE A 10 53.52 -17.98 -3.63
C PHE A 10 52.23 -18.38 -2.88
N CYS A 11 52.06 -17.98 -1.63
CA CYS A 11 50.86 -18.27 -0.83
C CYS A 11 49.95 -17.05 -0.61
N LEU A 12 49.80 -16.16 -1.60
CA LEU A 12 48.94 -14.96 -1.49
C LEU A 12 47.91 -14.77 -2.61
N PHE A 13 47.77 -15.72 -3.54
CA PHE A 13 46.79 -15.60 -4.65
C PHE A 13 45.91 -16.85 -4.86
N GLY A 14 45.73 -17.68 -3.82
CA GLY A 14 44.97 -18.94 -3.93
C GLY A 14 43.55 -18.95 -3.38
N SER A 15 43.09 -17.89 -2.70
CA SER A 15 41.82 -17.91 -1.97
C SER A 15 40.94 -16.70 -2.30
N MET A 16 40.65 -16.48 -3.58
CA MET A 16 39.61 -15.53 -3.96
C MET A 16 38.90 -15.95 -5.25
N LEU A 17 38.45 -17.21 -5.31
CA LEU A 17 37.38 -17.60 -6.22
C LEU A 17 36.35 -18.38 -5.41
N PHE A 18 35.08 -18.10 -5.72
CA PHE A 18 33.88 -18.53 -5.01
C PHE A 18 33.50 -17.72 -3.77
N ALA A 19 33.50 -16.38 -3.90
CA ALA A 19 32.37 -15.65 -3.31
C ALA A 19 31.13 -16.10 -4.08
N ALA A 20 30.39 -17.07 -3.55
CA ALA A 20 29.11 -17.48 -4.11
C ALA A 20 28.24 -16.23 -4.24
N GLN A 21 27.83 -15.90 -5.47
CA GLN A 21 26.82 -14.88 -5.68
C GLN A 21 25.58 -15.33 -4.90
N LYS A 22 25.32 -14.69 -3.76
CA LYS A 22 23.99 -14.71 -3.15
C LYS A 22 23.07 -14.13 -4.21
N THR A 23 22.41 -15.00 -4.95
CA THR A 23 21.23 -14.64 -5.73
C THR A 23 20.20 -14.27 -4.69
N THR A 24 20.18 -12.98 -4.32
CA THR A 24 19.03 -12.39 -3.66
C THR A 24 17.93 -12.51 -4.70
N LYS A 25 17.16 -13.61 -4.65
CA LYS A 25 15.89 -13.68 -5.35
C LYS A 25 15.10 -12.53 -4.76
N THR A 26 15.00 -11.43 -5.49
CA THR A 26 14.03 -10.38 -5.21
C THR A 26 12.70 -11.11 -5.15
N VAL A 27 12.16 -11.27 -3.94
CA VAL A 27 10.83 -11.83 -3.76
C VAL A 27 9.91 -10.80 -4.38
N LYS A 28 9.58 -11.00 -5.65
CA LYS A 28 8.54 -10.27 -6.34
C LYS A 28 7.25 -10.69 -5.66
N ASN A 29 6.88 -9.98 -4.60
CA ASN A 29 5.53 -10.05 -4.05
C ASN A 29 4.62 -9.41 -5.10
N GLU A 30 4.25 -10.19 -6.12
CA GLU A 30 3.26 -9.76 -7.10
C GLU A 30 1.92 -9.67 -6.36
N TYR A 31 1.33 -8.48 -6.34
CA TYR A 31 0.04 -8.26 -5.70
C TYR A 31 -1.07 -8.74 -6.64
N ASP A 32 -2.02 -9.51 -6.09
CA ASP A 32 -3.28 -9.81 -6.78
C ASP A 32 -4.13 -8.53 -6.84
N LEU A 33 -4.63 -8.21 -8.03
CA LEU A 33 -5.47 -7.05 -8.28
C LEU A 33 -6.96 -7.36 -8.17
N LYS A 34 -7.33 -8.62 -7.87
CA LYS A 34 -8.70 -8.99 -7.59
C LYS A 34 -9.16 -8.37 -6.27
N PHE A 35 -10.08 -7.42 -6.36
CA PHE A 35 -10.69 -6.82 -5.18
C PHE A 35 -11.45 -7.87 -4.36
N ASN A 36 -11.19 -7.93 -3.06
CA ASN A 36 -11.87 -8.82 -2.13
C ASN A 36 -12.89 -8.03 -1.30
N PRO A 37 -14.20 -8.11 -1.61
CA PRO A 37 -15.22 -7.34 -0.91
C PRO A 37 -15.40 -7.76 0.57
N ASN A 38 -14.85 -8.90 0.99
CA ASN A 38 -14.97 -9.42 2.35
C ASN A 38 -13.82 -8.98 3.27
N LYS A 39 -12.78 -8.34 2.75
CA LYS A 39 -11.62 -7.88 3.54
C LYS A 39 -11.78 -6.41 3.95
N TYR A 40 -12.79 -6.13 4.77
CA TYR A 40 -13.12 -4.78 5.23
C TYR A 40 -13.11 -4.66 6.75
N VAL A 41 -13.11 -3.41 7.22
CA VAL A 41 -13.42 -3.03 8.60
C VAL A 41 -14.66 -2.14 8.59
N SER A 42 -15.70 -2.48 9.35
CA SER A 42 -16.86 -1.60 9.54
C SER A 42 -16.48 -0.42 10.45
N LYS A 43 -16.79 0.80 10.00
CA LYS A 43 -16.58 2.04 10.74
C LYS A 43 -17.86 2.89 10.71
N GLU A 44 -17.95 3.84 11.61
CA GLU A 44 -19.03 4.83 11.69
C GLU A 44 -18.39 6.22 11.80
N THR A 45 -18.99 7.21 11.14
CA THR A 45 -18.64 8.62 11.31
C THR A 45 -19.91 9.44 11.47
N GLU A 46 -19.78 10.63 12.08
CA GLU A 46 -20.87 11.59 12.18
C GLU A 46 -20.50 12.85 11.36
N ILE A 47 -21.36 13.21 10.42
CA ILE A 47 -21.21 14.39 9.57
C ILE A 47 -22.54 15.15 9.65
N ASN A 48 -22.50 16.42 10.06
CA ASN A 48 -23.69 17.26 10.17
C ASN A 48 -24.83 16.64 11.02
N GLY A 49 -24.48 15.91 12.08
CA GLY A 49 -25.43 15.22 12.96
C GLY A 49 -26.00 13.91 12.37
N GLN A 50 -25.60 13.52 11.17
CA GLN A 50 -25.97 12.25 10.56
C GLN A 50 -24.87 11.21 10.76
N LYS A 51 -25.25 10.08 11.34
CA LYS A 51 -24.37 8.91 11.47
C LYS A 51 -24.35 8.13 10.17
N ILE A 52 -23.16 7.87 9.65
CA ILE A 52 -22.93 7.13 8.42
C ILE A 52 -22.05 5.93 8.74
N LYS A 53 -22.58 4.72 8.49
CA LYS A 53 -21.84 3.47 8.60
C LYS A 53 -21.26 3.08 7.25
N TYR A 54 -20.02 2.65 7.23
CA TYR A 54 -19.34 2.29 6.00
C TYR A 54 -18.33 1.16 6.20
N ARG A 55 -18.07 0.42 5.13
CA ARG A 55 -16.98 -0.54 5.03
C ARG A 55 -15.73 0.16 4.54
N ALA A 56 -14.65 0.07 5.32
CA ALA A 56 -13.34 0.60 4.98
C ALA A 56 -12.42 -0.51 4.46
N TYR A 57 -11.86 -0.29 3.28
CA TYR A 57 -10.83 -1.11 2.67
C TYR A 57 -9.57 -0.26 2.53
N GLU A 58 -8.68 -0.33 3.52
CA GLU A 58 -7.50 0.54 3.59
C GLU A 58 -6.22 -0.19 3.11
N ASN A 59 -5.29 0.58 2.55
CA ASN A 59 -4.00 0.12 2.03
C ASN A 59 -4.12 -0.93 0.91
N VAL A 60 -5.10 -0.75 0.00
CA VAL A 60 -5.28 -1.61 -1.16
C VAL A 60 -4.24 -1.26 -2.23
N VAL A 61 -3.26 -2.13 -2.45
CA VAL A 61 -2.26 -1.96 -3.53
C VAL A 61 -2.96 -2.13 -4.88
N TYR A 62 -2.86 -1.11 -5.73
CA TYR A 62 -3.60 -1.07 -7.01
C TYR A 62 -2.73 -1.38 -8.24
N VAL A 63 -1.45 -1.73 -8.05
CA VAL A 63 -0.54 -2.16 -9.11
C VAL A 63 0.10 -3.49 -8.79
N LYS A 64 0.30 -4.32 -9.81
CA LYS A 64 0.86 -5.68 -9.63
C LYS A 64 2.28 -5.66 -9.03
N ASN A 65 3.08 -4.65 -9.39
CA ASN A 65 4.47 -4.50 -8.98
C ASN A 65 4.70 -3.05 -8.48
N PRO A 66 4.34 -2.71 -7.23
CA PRO A 66 4.59 -1.37 -6.72
C PRO A 66 6.10 -1.14 -6.53
N VAL A 67 6.58 0.03 -6.97
CA VAL A 67 7.90 0.57 -6.66
C VAL A 67 7.93 1.20 -5.26
N ASP A 68 6.80 1.77 -4.82
CA ASP A 68 6.62 2.32 -3.47
C ASP A 68 5.21 2.03 -2.97
N LYS A 69 5.08 1.03 -2.11
CA LYS A 69 3.79 0.57 -1.59
C LYS A 69 3.12 1.58 -0.67
N ASP A 70 3.85 2.54 -0.11
CA ASP A 70 3.29 3.52 0.84
C ASP A 70 2.51 4.62 0.09
N TYR A 71 2.78 4.79 -1.21
CA TYR A 71 2.08 5.72 -2.09
C TYR A 71 1.27 5.04 -3.20
N GLN A 72 1.67 3.83 -3.63
CA GLN A 72 0.94 3.05 -4.64
C GLN A 72 -0.09 2.11 -4.01
N ASN A 73 -0.88 2.69 -3.12
CA ASN A 73 -2.06 2.09 -2.53
C ASN A 73 -3.21 3.10 -2.55
N MET A 74 -4.42 2.61 -2.36
CA MET A 74 -5.61 3.44 -2.19
C MET A 74 -6.49 2.90 -1.07
N ASN A 75 -7.34 3.77 -0.56
CA ASN A 75 -8.39 3.40 0.38
C ASN A 75 -9.74 3.49 -0.34
N ILE A 76 -10.62 2.53 -0.08
CA ILE A 76 -11.97 2.49 -0.63
C ILE A 76 -12.95 2.48 0.54
N TYR A 77 -13.94 3.36 0.48
CA TYR A 77 -14.98 3.49 1.50
C TYR A 77 -16.34 3.35 0.84
N ILE A 78 -17.14 2.41 1.31
CA ILE A 78 -18.44 2.08 0.71
C ILE A 78 -19.49 2.11 1.82
N PRO A 79 -20.58 2.88 1.67
CA PRO A 79 -21.68 2.85 2.63
C PRO A 79 -22.22 1.44 2.87
N GLU A 80 -22.55 1.12 4.12
CA GLU A 80 -23.01 -0.23 4.50
C GLU A 80 -24.35 -0.58 3.83
N GLU A 81 -25.19 0.42 3.59
CA GLU A 81 -26.50 0.32 2.94
C GLU A 81 -26.42 -0.35 1.56
N TYR A 82 -25.34 -0.11 0.81
CA TYR A 82 -25.15 -0.66 -0.53
C TYR A 82 -24.87 -2.16 -0.54
N PHE A 83 -24.52 -2.77 0.60
CA PHE A 83 -24.40 -4.22 0.71
C PHE A 83 -25.72 -4.92 1.09
N ASN A 84 -26.73 -4.14 1.47
CA ASN A 84 -28.02 -4.63 1.95
C ASN A 84 -29.15 -4.34 0.96
N ASN A 85 -28.83 -4.19 -0.33
CA ASN A 85 -29.77 -3.80 -1.40
C ASN A 85 -30.58 -2.52 -1.08
N SER A 86 -30.02 -1.64 -0.23
CA SER A 86 -30.64 -0.39 0.17
C SER A 86 -30.08 0.79 -0.63
N SER A 87 -30.74 1.93 -0.54
CA SER A 87 -30.37 3.16 -1.25
C SER A 87 -30.11 4.31 -0.27
N ILE A 88 -29.22 5.23 -0.65
CA ILE A 88 -28.99 6.52 0.00
C ILE A 88 -29.41 7.60 -1.00
N GLY A 89 -30.53 8.27 -0.73
CA GLY A 89 -31.16 9.14 -1.72
C GLY A 89 -31.53 8.37 -2.99
N ASN A 90 -31.06 8.84 -4.15
CA ASN A 90 -31.31 8.21 -5.46
C ASN A 90 -30.26 7.15 -5.84
N TYR A 91 -29.28 6.90 -4.96
CA TYR A 91 -28.13 6.05 -5.25
C TYR A 91 -28.16 4.73 -4.50
N ASN A 92 -27.68 3.67 -5.15
CA ASN A 92 -27.52 2.32 -4.63
C ASN A 92 -26.21 1.71 -5.16
N SER A 93 -25.96 0.44 -4.83
CA SER A 93 -24.74 -0.29 -5.24
C SER A 93 -24.46 -0.30 -6.75
N ASN A 94 -25.49 -0.10 -7.59
CA ASN A 94 -25.37 -0.21 -9.05
C ASN A 94 -25.17 1.14 -9.74
N ASN A 95 -25.52 2.25 -9.10
CA ASN A 95 -25.52 3.58 -9.74
C ASN A 95 -24.86 4.69 -8.91
N ALA A 96 -24.35 4.38 -7.71
CA ALA A 96 -23.67 5.37 -6.90
C ALA A 96 -22.43 5.92 -7.63
N PRO A 97 -22.26 7.26 -7.67
CA PRO A 97 -21.06 7.85 -8.23
C PRO A 97 -19.82 7.45 -7.41
N ILE A 98 -18.71 7.21 -8.08
CA ILE A 98 -17.43 6.94 -7.43
C ILE A 98 -16.69 8.27 -7.28
N PHE A 99 -16.63 8.79 -6.06
CA PHE A 99 -15.79 9.94 -5.75
C PHE A 99 -14.33 9.49 -5.60
N PHE A 100 -13.43 10.06 -6.41
CA PHE A 100 -12.02 9.65 -6.47
C PHE A 100 -11.06 10.83 -6.24
N PRO A 101 -11.00 11.36 -5.00
CA PRO A 101 -10.15 12.48 -4.66
C PRO A 101 -8.68 12.07 -4.54
N ASN A 102 -7.79 13.07 -4.59
CA ASN A 102 -6.37 12.89 -4.32
C ASN A 102 -5.83 13.99 -3.40
N THR A 103 -4.68 13.74 -2.78
CA THR A 103 -4.05 14.65 -1.81
C THR A 103 -2.77 15.31 -2.35
N VAL A 104 -2.56 15.27 -3.67
CA VAL A 104 -1.40 15.87 -4.32
C VAL A 104 -1.48 17.40 -4.22
N GLY A 105 -0.36 18.04 -3.93
CA GLY A 105 -0.24 19.49 -3.89
C GLY A 105 1.20 19.92 -4.16
N GLY A 106 1.39 20.96 -4.97
CA GLY A 106 2.74 21.42 -5.33
C GLY A 106 3.62 20.34 -5.96
N TYR A 107 3.01 19.37 -6.68
CA TYR A 107 3.66 18.17 -7.22
C TYR A 107 4.29 17.23 -6.18
N MET A 108 3.99 17.40 -4.89
CA MET A 108 4.44 16.49 -3.84
C MET A 108 3.57 15.23 -3.78
N PRO A 109 4.14 14.06 -3.43
CA PRO A 109 3.39 12.81 -3.29
C PRO A 109 2.23 12.94 -2.30
N GLY A 110 1.03 12.58 -2.75
CA GLY A 110 -0.15 12.46 -1.92
C GLY A 110 -0.29 11.03 -1.39
N LYS A 111 -0.46 10.87 -0.07
CA LYS A 111 -0.81 9.57 0.51
C LYS A 111 -2.29 9.27 0.31
N ALA A 112 -2.64 7.98 0.33
CA ALA A 112 -4.04 7.55 0.33
C ALA A 112 -4.80 8.20 1.48
N ASP A 113 -5.93 8.81 1.14
CA ASP A 113 -6.70 9.60 2.10
C ASP A 113 -7.60 8.73 2.98
N THR A 114 -7.96 9.23 4.16
CA THR A 114 -8.83 8.54 5.11
C THR A 114 -10.08 9.34 5.41
N VAL A 115 -11.21 8.65 5.59
CA VAL A 115 -12.45 9.26 6.08
C VAL A 115 -12.21 9.80 7.49
N GLY A 116 -12.60 11.05 7.72
CA GLY A 116 -12.41 11.73 9.00
C GLY A 116 -12.01 13.18 8.82
N LEU A 117 -11.08 13.65 9.65
CA LEU A 117 -10.68 15.05 9.69
C LEU A 117 -9.79 15.43 8.49
N GLY A 118 -10.06 16.61 7.94
CA GLY A 118 -9.28 17.40 7.01
C GLY A 118 -7.87 17.67 7.51
N ARG A 119 -7.01 18.12 6.61
CA ARG A 119 -5.67 18.60 6.97
C ARG A 119 -5.72 19.82 7.89
N ASP A 120 -6.87 20.49 7.92
CA ASP A 120 -7.24 21.61 8.79
C ASP A 120 -7.92 21.18 10.11
N GLY A 121 -8.06 19.88 10.36
CA GLY A 121 -8.70 19.34 11.56
C GLY A 121 -10.23 19.43 11.58
N LYS A 122 -10.87 19.82 10.47
CA LYS A 122 -12.34 19.84 10.35
C LYS A 122 -12.85 18.52 9.77
N VAL A 123 -14.09 18.13 10.02
CA VAL A 123 -14.67 16.96 9.34
C VAL A 123 -14.60 17.19 7.82
N LYS A 124 -14.03 16.24 7.07
CA LYS A 124 -14.10 16.29 5.60
C LYS A 124 -15.54 16.12 5.20
N GLU A 125 -16.12 17.16 4.61
CA GLU A 125 -17.36 17.01 3.86
C GLU A 125 -17.07 16.08 2.67
N ILE A 126 -17.78 14.95 2.64
CA ILE A 126 -17.75 13.98 1.54
C ILE A 126 -18.69 14.50 0.44
#